data_AF-A0AAD5KUP4-F1
#
_entry.id   AF-A0AAD5KUP4-F1
#
_cell.length_a   1.000
_cell.length_b   1.000
_cell.length_c   1.000
_cell.angle_alpha   90.00
_cell.angle_beta   90.00
_cell.angle_gamma   90.00
#
_symmetry.space_group_name_H-M   'P 1'
#
loop_
_entity.id
_entity.type
_entity.pdbx_description
1 polymer ?
#
loop_
_entity_poly.entity_id
_entity_poly.type
_entity_poly.pdbx_seq_one_letter_code
_entity_poly.pdbx_strand_id
1 'polypeptide(L)'
;MSRMKEFIAFRAALELLKERKMEKVLDKVYQSCSEHTNSGQNFVKEVYDSFTDQEISDKIASIVTSSEIKAEVKVIFQTVDNLHKCIPDHLGDWYFTGDYPTTGGTRVVNRAFANYIEGKTERAY
;
A
#
# COMPACT_ATOMS: atom_id res chain seq x y z
N MET A 1 13.09 -5.47 5.72
CA MET A 1 11.82 -4.95 5.15
C MET A 1 11.37 -3.76 5.97
N SER A 2 11.00 -2.71 5.26
CA SER A 2 10.53 -1.41 5.76
C SER A 2 9.27 -1.58 6.62
N ARG A 3 9.09 -0.69 7.61
CA ARG A 3 7.85 -0.63 8.40
C ARG A 3 6.73 -0.05 7.53
N MET A 4 5.46 -0.41 7.75
CA MET A 4 4.36 0.07 6.89
C MET A 4 4.32 1.60 6.72
N LYS A 5 4.63 2.33 7.80
CA LYS A 5 4.71 3.80 7.80
C LYS A 5 5.79 4.39 6.88
N GLU A 6 6.76 3.59 6.43
CA GLU A 6 7.86 4.04 5.57
C GLU A 6 7.47 4.01 4.08
N PHE A 7 6.36 3.37 3.72
CA PHE A 7 5.86 3.36 2.35
C PHE A 7 5.08 4.63 2.05
N ILE A 8 5.55 5.41 1.07
CA ILE A 8 4.94 6.68 0.71
C ILE A 8 3.53 6.50 0.12
N ALA A 9 3.30 5.44 -0.66
CA ALA A 9 1.98 5.11 -1.19
C ALA A 9 0.97 4.75 -0.10
N PHE A 10 1.41 4.03 0.94
CA PHE A 10 0.56 3.73 2.09
C PHE A 10 0.19 5.00 2.87
N ARG A 11 1.16 5.90 3.10
CA ARG A 11 0.90 7.20 3.73
C ARG A 11 -0.09 8.03 2.92
N ALA A 12 0.04 8.05 1.60
CA ALA A 12 -0.88 8.73 0.70
C ALA A 12 -2.30 8.14 0.80
N ALA A 13 -2.45 6.82 0.79
CA ALA A 13 -3.74 6.17 0.97
C ALA A 13 -4.38 6.51 2.32
N LEU A 14 -3.61 6.55 3.42
CA LEU A 14 -4.11 6.94 4.73
C LEU A 14 -4.63 8.39 4.77
N GLU A 15 -3.88 9.33 4.17
CA GLU A 15 -4.33 10.74 4.08
C GLU A 15 -5.61 10.86 3.25
N LEU A 16 -5.71 10.15 2.13
CA LEU A 16 -6.93 10.14 1.31
C LEU A 16 -8.13 9.51 2.04
N LEU A 17 -7.93 8.41 2.78
CA LEU A 17 -8.99 7.82 3.60
C LEU A 17 -9.50 8.80 4.65
N LYS A 18 -8.60 9.54 5.29
CA LYS A 18 -8.95 10.58 6.26
C LYS A 18 -9.72 11.72 5.62
N GLU A 19 -9.26 12.23 4.48
CA GLU A 19 -9.95 13.29 3.74
C GLU A 19 -11.36 12.89 3.32
N ARG A 20 -11.57 11.61 2.97
CA ARG A 20 -12.88 11.05 2.60
C ARG A 20 -13.71 10.57 3.79
N LYS A 21 -13.20 10.65 5.03
CA LYS A 21 -13.84 10.12 6.25
C LYS A 21 -14.14 8.61 6.15
N MET A 22 -13.27 7.86 5.48
CA MET A 22 -13.37 6.41 5.23
C MET A 22 -12.43 5.59 6.14
N GLU A 23 -11.95 6.17 7.24
CA GLU A 23 -10.98 5.55 8.15
C GLU A 23 -11.44 4.19 8.71
N LYS A 24 -12.76 3.94 8.77
CA LYS A 24 -13.36 2.65 9.16
C LYS A 24 -12.86 1.46 8.33
N VAL A 25 -12.38 1.69 7.11
CA VAL A 25 -11.77 0.64 6.28
C VAL A 25 -10.56 0.03 6.98
N LEU A 26 -9.78 0.83 7.72
CA LEU A 26 -8.59 0.34 8.43
C LEU A 26 -8.96 -0.67 9.53
N ASP A 27 -10.03 -0.41 10.28
CA ASP A 27 -10.53 -1.32 11.32
C ASP A 27 -11.03 -2.64 10.72
N LYS A 28 -11.75 -2.56 9.59
CA LYS A 28 -12.23 -3.73 8.85
C LYS A 28 -11.06 -4.58 8.34
N VAL A 29 -10.05 -3.95 7.75
CA VAL A 29 -8.85 -4.64 7.26
C VAL A 29 -8.09 -5.27 8.42
N TYR A 30 -8.01 -4.58 9.57
CA TYR A 30 -7.35 -5.09 10.76
C TYR A 30 -8.05 -6.34 11.33
N GLN A 31 -9.39 -6.31 11.44
CA GLN A 31 -10.17 -7.49 11.82
C GLN A 31 -9.94 -8.65 10.84
N SER A 32 -10.00 -8.38 9.54
CA SER A 32 -9.79 -9.40 8.51
C SER A 32 -8.39 -10.02 8.60
N CYS A 33 -7.35 -9.20 8.80
CA CYS A 33 -5.98 -9.66 9.03
C CYS A 33 -5.86 -10.57 10.26
N SER A 34 -6.58 -10.24 11.33
CA SER A 34 -6.50 -10.96 12.61
C SER A 34 -7.26 -12.29 12.56
N GLU A 35 -8.47 -12.30 12.01
CA GLU A 35 -9.34 -13.48 11.94
C GLU A 35 -8.86 -14.51 10.89
N HIS A 36 -8.27 -14.04 9.79
CA HIS A 36 -7.95 -14.87 8.61
C HIS A 36 -6.45 -14.98 8.36
N THR A 37 -5.66 -15.16 9.41
CA THR A 37 -4.18 -15.13 9.39
C THR A 37 -3.54 -16.07 8.35
N ASN A 38 -4.18 -17.19 8.00
CA ASN A 38 -3.67 -18.20 7.05
C ASN A 38 -4.51 -18.35 5.77
N SER A 39 -5.36 -17.37 5.45
CA SER A 39 -6.24 -17.44 4.26
C SER A 39 -5.50 -17.42 2.92
N GLY A 40 -4.22 -17.03 2.89
CA GLY A 40 -3.49 -16.81 1.65
C GLY A 40 -3.95 -15.56 0.90
N GLN A 41 -4.77 -14.70 1.52
CA GLN A 41 -5.26 -13.45 0.95
C GLN A 41 -4.55 -12.25 1.58
N ASN A 42 -4.24 -11.24 0.76
CA ASN A 42 -3.73 -9.95 1.22
C ASN A 42 -4.88 -8.96 1.41
N PHE A 43 -5.33 -8.77 2.65
CA PHE A 43 -6.43 -7.86 2.96
C PHE A 43 -6.02 -6.38 2.89
N VAL A 44 -4.72 -6.10 2.91
CA VAL A 44 -4.19 -4.73 2.88
C VAL A 44 -4.48 -4.05 1.53
N LYS A 45 -4.78 -4.82 0.47
CA LYS A 45 -5.25 -4.28 -0.81
C LYS A 45 -6.50 -3.41 -0.65
N GLU A 46 -7.41 -3.77 0.26
CA GLU A 46 -8.65 -3.02 0.51
C GLU A 46 -8.43 -1.57 0.96
N VAL A 47 -7.24 -1.25 1.51
CA VAL A 47 -6.85 0.13 1.85
C VAL A 47 -6.76 1.00 0.59
N TYR A 48 -6.45 0.41 -0.56
CA TYR A 48 -6.21 1.10 -1.82
C TYR A 48 -7.40 1.03 -2.79
N ASP A 49 -8.32 0.08 -2.63
CA ASP A 49 -9.44 -0.19 -3.57
C ASP A 49 -10.33 1.02 -3.89
N SER A 50 -10.38 2.02 -3.00
CA SER A 50 -11.18 3.24 -3.19
C SER A 50 -10.46 4.34 -3.98
N PHE A 51 -9.25 4.07 -4.46
CA PHE A 51 -8.39 5.06 -5.12
C PHE A 51 -7.84 4.50 -6.43
N THR A 52 -7.72 5.39 -7.40
CA THR A 52 -6.96 5.14 -8.61
C THR A 52 -5.46 5.36 -8.37
N ASP A 53 -4.62 4.72 -9.19
CA ASP A 53 -3.17 4.93 -9.17
C ASP A 53 -2.80 6.42 -9.30
N GLN A 54 -3.56 7.17 -10.10
CA GLN A 54 -3.36 8.60 -10.31
C GLN A 54 -3.65 9.41 -9.04
N GLU A 55 -4.73 9.10 -8.31
CA GLU A 55 -5.05 9.79 -7.05
C GLU A 55 -3.99 9.55 -5.98
N ILE A 56 -3.48 8.32 -5.89
CA ILE A 56 -2.35 7.99 -5.02
C ILE A 56 -1.11 8.77 -5.44
N SER A 57 -0.80 8.82 -6.74
CA SER A 57 0.34 9.55 -7.29
C SER A 57 0.27 11.06 -7.01
N ASP A 58 -0.89 11.68 -7.21
CA ASP A 58 -1.11 13.09 -6.94
C ASP A 58 -1.03 13.39 -5.43
N LYS A 59 -1.52 12.49 -4.57
CA LYS A 59 -1.35 12.64 -3.13
C LYS A 59 0.11 12.50 -2.72
N ILE A 60 0.86 11.55 -3.28
CA ILE A 60 2.30 11.41 -3.05
C ILE A 60 3.01 12.70 -3.45
N ALA A 61 2.68 13.27 -4.62
CA ALA A 61 3.22 14.53 -5.08
C ALA A 61 2.97 15.66 -4.06
N SER A 62 1.76 15.74 -3.51
CA SER A 62 1.44 16.67 -2.42
C SER A 62 2.28 16.45 -1.16
N ILE A 63 2.54 15.20 -0.77
CA ILE A 63 3.31 14.87 0.44
C ILE A 63 4.80 15.23 0.27
N VAL A 64 5.36 15.04 -0.91
CA VAL A 64 6.79 15.32 -1.17
C VAL A 64 7.06 16.77 -1.55
N THR A 65 6.02 17.54 -1.88
CA THR A 65 6.15 18.96 -2.23
C THR A 65 6.35 19.80 -0.97
N SER A 66 7.57 20.35 -0.82
CA SER A 66 7.88 21.34 0.21
C SER A 66 7.35 22.72 -0.17
N SER A 67 7.09 23.57 0.83
CA SER A 67 6.67 24.97 0.65
C SER A 67 7.70 25.84 -0.08
N GLU A 68 8.96 25.40 -0.14
CA GLU A 68 10.03 26.07 -0.88
C GLU A 68 9.93 25.85 -2.40
N ILE A 69 9.20 24.81 -2.84
CA ILE A 69 9.05 24.47 -4.24
C ILE A 69 7.94 25.33 -4.86
N LYS A 70 8.34 26.19 -5.80
CA LYS A 70 7.43 27.12 -6.50
C LYS A 70 6.87 26.58 -7.82
N ALA A 71 7.22 25.34 -8.17
CA ALA A 71 6.77 24.67 -9.39
C ALA A 71 5.75 23.57 -9.06
N GLU A 72 4.91 23.23 -10.03
CA GLU A 72 4.04 22.07 -9.91
C GLU A 72 4.88 20.79 -9.89
N VAL A 73 4.66 19.95 -8.88
CA VAL A 73 5.31 18.65 -8.76
C VAL A 73 4.31 17.57 -9.16
N LYS A 74 4.74 16.70 -10.06
CA LYS A 74 4.04 15.46 -10.41
C LYS A 74 4.94 14.26 -10.15
N VAL A 75 4.36 13.21 -9.60
CA VAL A 75 5.02 11.91 -9.43
C VAL A 75 4.40 10.96 -10.44
N ILE A 76 5.23 10.36 -11.29
CA ILE A 76 4.79 9.46 -12.36
C ILE A 76 5.31 8.07 -12.02
N PHE A 77 4.40 7.10 -11.91
CA PHE A 77 4.75 5.70 -11.81
C PHE A 77 4.54 5.00 -13.16
N GLN A 78 5.42 4.04 -13.43
CA GLN A 78 5.22 3.08 -14.51
C GLN A 78 4.08 2.14 -14.13
N THR A 79 3.09 1.96 -15.00
CA THR A 79 1.99 1.02 -14.75
C THR A 79 2.47 -0.43 -14.83
N VAL A 80 1.85 -1.31 -14.05
CA VAL A 80 2.14 -2.76 -14.07
C VAL A 80 1.88 -3.35 -15.47
N ASP A 81 0.80 -2.93 -16.13
CA ASP A 81 0.50 -3.36 -17.50
C ASP A 81 1.62 -3.02 -18.48
N ASN A 82 2.19 -1.82 -18.39
CA ASN A 82 3.29 -1.44 -19.26
C ASN A 82 4.60 -2.10 -18.84
N LEU A 83 4.81 -2.41 -17.55
CA LEU A 83 5.93 -3.25 -17.11
C LEU A 83 5.87 -4.63 -17.80
N HIS A 84 4.71 -5.28 -17.82
CA HIS A 84 4.52 -6.58 -18.47
C HIS A 84 4.75 -6.54 -19.99
N LYS A 85 4.45 -5.41 -20.65
CA LYS A 85 4.78 -5.24 -22.08
C LYS A 85 6.29 -5.11 -22.31
N CYS A 86 7.01 -4.45 -21.41
CA CYS A 86 8.44 -4.21 -21.55
C CYS A 86 9.29 -5.45 -21.21
N ILE A 87 8.87 -6.24 -20.23
CA ILE A 87 9.61 -7.42 -19.74
C ILE A 87 8.67 -8.64 -19.55
N PRO A 88 8.14 -9.21 -20.64
CA PRO A 88 7.08 -10.23 -20.57
C PRO A 88 7.49 -11.52 -19.85
N ASP A 89 8.78 -11.85 -19.84
CA ASP A 89 9.31 -13.08 -19.22
C ASP A 89 9.67 -12.91 -17.73
N HIS A 90 9.43 -11.72 -17.15
CA HIS A 90 9.82 -11.38 -15.77
C HIS A 90 8.65 -10.78 -14.97
N LEU A 91 7.71 -11.64 -14.58
CA LEU A 91 6.42 -11.30 -13.95
C LEU A 91 6.50 -10.97 -12.45
N GLY A 92 7.62 -10.46 -11.95
CA GLY A 92 7.84 -10.19 -10.52
C GLY A 92 7.09 -8.97 -9.96
N ASP A 93 5.81 -8.81 -10.31
CA ASP A 93 5.01 -7.60 -10.04
C ASP A 93 4.33 -7.59 -8.67
N TRP A 94 4.36 -8.70 -7.93
CA TRP A 94 3.76 -8.87 -6.60
C TRP A 94 4.18 -7.80 -5.58
N TYR A 95 5.35 -7.17 -5.75
CA TYR A 95 5.79 -6.04 -4.91
C TYR A 95 4.95 -4.78 -5.13
N PHE A 96 4.38 -4.62 -6.32
CA PHE A 96 3.55 -3.50 -6.74
C PHE A 96 2.05 -3.81 -6.62
N THR A 97 1.63 -5.01 -7.01
CA THR A 97 0.21 -5.42 -6.99
C THR A 97 -0.26 -5.92 -5.62
N GLY A 98 0.68 -6.37 -4.77
CA GLY A 98 0.37 -7.03 -3.52
C GLY A 98 -0.15 -8.46 -3.69
N ASP A 99 -0.10 -9.03 -4.90
CA ASP A 99 -0.52 -10.39 -5.23
C ASP A 99 0.62 -11.37 -4.98
N TYR A 100 0.92 -11.60 -3.70
CA TYR A 100 2.03 -12.47 -3.30
C TYR A 100 1.81 -13.92 -3.75
N PRO A 101 2.82 -14.58 -4.35
CA PRO A 101 2.69 -15.95 -4.86
C PRO A 101 2.66 -17.01 -3.75
N THR A 102 2.89 -16.62 -2.49
CA THR A 102 2.96 -17.56 -1.36
C THR A 102 2.13 -17.07 -0.19
N THR A 103 1.55 -18.03 0.54
CA THR A 103 0.84 -17.76 1.81
C THR A 103 1.74 -17.14 2.87
N GLY A 104 3.05 -17.41 2.81
CA GLY A 104 4.05 -16.73 3.64
C GLY A 104 4.12 -15.23 3.35
N GLY A 105 4.12 -14.85 2.07
CA GLY A 105 4.11 -13.44 1.65
C GLY A 105 2.85 -12.71 2.14
N THR A 106 1.67 -13.31 1.93
CA THR A 106 0.41 -12.72 2.40
C THR A 106 0.34 -12.62 3.94
N ARG A 107 0.90 -13.60 4.65
CA ARG A 107 0.99 -13.56 6.11
C ARG A 107 1.86 -12.40 6.60
N VAL A 108 3.02 -12.18 5.95
CA VAL A 108 3.94 -11.09 6.33
C VAL A 108 3.30 -9.72 6.12
N VAL A 109 2.61 -9.48 5.00
CA VAL A 109 1.94 -8.18 4.77
C VAL A 109 0.77 -7.94 5.72
N ASN A 110 -0.07 -8.95 5.98
CA ASN A 110 -1.17 -8.84 6.94
C ASN A 110 -0.63 -8.59 8.37
N ARG A 111 0.44 -9.29 8.76
CA ARG A 111 1.11 -9.06 10.05
C ARG A 111 1.76 -7.68 10.13
N ALA A 112 2.35 -7.19 9.05
CA ALA A 112 2.94 -5.86 9.00
C ALA A 112 1.87 -4.76 9.17
N PHE A 113 0.68 -4.96 8.59
CA PHE A 113 -0.45 -4.06 8.79
C PHE A 113 -0.99 -4.13 10.22
N ALA A 114 -1.15 -5.33 10.79
CA ALA A 114 -1.56 -5.49 12.19
C ALA A 114 -0.58 -4.79 13.15
N ASN A 115 0.73 -5.00 12.96
CA ASN A 115 1.77 -4.33 13.75
C ASN A 115 1.68 -2.80 13.65
N TYR A 116 1.35 -2.27 12.47
CA TYR A 116 1.17 -0.83 12.28
C TYR A 116 0.00 -0.28 13.10
N ILE A 117 -1.17 -0.94 13.05
CA ILE A 117 -2.36 -0.55 13.82
C ILE A 117 -2.11 -0.66 15.33
N GLU A 118 -1.41 -1.71 15.77
CA GLU A 118 -1.06 -1.93 17.18
C GLU A 118 0.09 -1.03 17.68
N GLY A 119 0.68 -0.19 16.82
CA GLY A 119 1.81 0.66 17.17
C GLY A 119 3.12 -0.09 17.44
N LYS A 120 3.22 -1.36 17.04
CA LYS A 120 4.41 -2.19 17.21
C LYS A 120 5.48 -1.81 16.20
N THR A 121 6.73 -1.81 16.64
CA THR A 121 7.89 -1.44 15.80
C THR A 121 8.71 -2.64 15.34
N GLU A 122 8.26 -3.84 15.69
CA GLU A 122 8.86 -5.12 15.32
C GLU A 122 8.65 -5.45 13.84
N ARG A 123 9.56 -6.26 13.29
CA ARG A 123 9.43 -6.76 11.92
C ARG A 123 8.36 -7.85 11.87
N ALA A 124 7.69 -7.97 10.74
CA ALA A 124 6.54 -8.88 10.57
C ALA A 124 6.94 -10.35 10.26
N TYR A 125 8.21 -10.69 10.40
CA TYR A 125 8.79 -12.01 10.10
C TYR A 125 9.68 -12.49 11.24
#